data_AF-B2UQU0-F1
#
_entry.id   AF-B2UQU0-F1
#
_cell.length_a   1.000
_cell.length_b   1.000
_cell.length_c   1.000
_cell.angle_alpha   90.00
_cell.angle_beta   90.00
_cell.angle_gamma   90.00
#
_symmetry.space_group_name_H-M   'P 1'
#
loop_
_entity.id
_entity.type
_entity.pdbx_description
1 polymer ?
#
loop_
_entity_poly.entity_id
_entity_poly.type
_entity_poly.pdbx_seq_one_letter_code
_entity_poly.pdbx_strand_id
1 'polypeptide(L)'
;MPTTQTFRLLLAAALLCGWSSCCTPPAEDYIQKPYVQQQMSGLANAFLALLPPDQAALPAAGAEARWLADTAVVQSAAIARDNRTVLFGWLNNILVNSNLRDRGLCWQVQQDLYRDLRRRPVKYFRIGLTIRDRGTGREHSCVYVNAAGKGLQGSIVLDAWKNCGHLVTLTQKDREGGKWEEDWREPFVSKAFPEGHSYGMEHHLVWPGWARKRPMLVQRIFQSDQQNEAKAAAE
;
A
#
# COMPACT_ATOMS: atom_id res chain seq x y z
N MET A 1 -6.88 16.18 -46.05
CA MET A 1 -7.58 16.60 -44.82
C MET A 1 -8.17 15.35 -44.18
N PRO A 2 -7.83 15.02 -42.92
CA PRO A 2 -8.39 13.84 -42.26
C PRO A 2 -9.91 14.03 -42.11
N THR A 3 -10.69 13.04 -42.54
CA THR A 3 -12.16 13.08 -42.49
C THR A 3 -12.63 13.08 -41.03
N THR A 4 -13.75 13.75 -40.76
CA THR A 4 -14.33 14.03 -39.43
C THR A 4 -14.51 12.78 -38.54
N GLN A 5 -14.54 11.59 -39.14
CA GLN A 5 -14.59 10.28 -38.48
C GLN A 5 -13.25 9.85 -37.86
N THR A 6 -12.13 10.10 -38.54
CA THR A 6 -10.78 9.79 -38.03
C THR A 6 -10.40 10.67 -36.84
N PHE A 7 -10.86 11.93 -36.84
CA PHE A 7 -10.67 12.84 -35.71
C PHE A 7 -11.46 12.42 -34.47
N ARG A 8 -12.69 11.89 -34.64
CA ARG A 8 -13.51 11.35 -33.55
C ARG A 8 -12.95 10.06 -32.93
N LEU A 9 -12.38 9.19 -33.75
CA LEU A 9 -11.73 7.95 -33.27
C LEU A 9 -10.43 8.25 -32.50
N LEU A 10 -9.63 9.23 -32.96
CA LEU A 10 -8.43 9.67 -32.26
C LEU A 10 -8.76 10.40 -30.94
N LEU A 11 -9.83 11.19 -30.89
CA LEU A 11 -10.33 11.78 -29.64
C LEU A 11 -10.86 10.73 -28.65
N ALA A 12 -11.54 9.69 -29.14
CA ALA A 12 -12.02 8.59 -28.30
C ALA A 12 -10.86 7.75 -27.72
N ALA A 13 -9.81 7.48 -28.51
CA ALA A 13 -8.59 6.82 -28.05
C ALA A 13 -7.80 7.68 -27.04
N ALA A 14 -7.70 8.99 -27.28
CA ALA A 14 -7.05 9.92 -26.34
C ALA A 14 -7.83 10.08 -25.03
N LEU A 15 -9.17 10.02 -25.07
CA LEU A 15 -10.02 10.04 -23.87
C LEU A 15 -9.98 8.72 -23.09
N LEU A 16 -9.80 7.57 -23.76
CA LEU A 16 -9.58 6.26 -23.11
C LEU A 16 -8.19 6.16 -22.48
N CYS A 17 -7.14 6.71 -23.12
CA CYS A 17 -5.79 6.72 -22.56
C CYS A 17 -5.60 7.77 -21.46
N GLY A 18 -6.35 8.88 -21.50
CA GLY A 18 -6.25 10.00 -20.55
C GLY A 18 -6.80 9.73 -19.14
N TRP A 19 -7.47 8.59 -18.91
CA TRP A 19 -8.08 8.22 -17.62
C TRP A 19 -7.32 7.08 -16.90
N SER A 20 -6.10 6.78 -17.33
CA SER A 20 -5.38 5.56 -16.93
C SER A 20 -4.50 5.70 -15.67
N SER A 21 -4.28 6.93 -15.18
CA SER A 21 -3.30 7.17 -14.10
C SER A 21 -3.76 6.65 -12.73
N CYS A 22 -5.08 6.63 -12.46
CA CYS A 22 -5.63 6.07 -11.22
C CYS A 22 -5.89 4.54 -11.29
N CYS A 23 -5.58 3.94 -12.43
CA CYS A 23 -6.07 2.63 -12.85
C CYS A 23 -4.99 1.56 -12.89
N THR A 24 -3.74 1.97 -12.71
CA THR A 24 -2.54 1.14 -12.79
C THR A 24 -1.61 1.42 -11.61
N PRO A 25 -0.75 0.46 -11.23
CA PRO A 25 0.25 0.69 -10.21
C PRO A 25 1.20 1.85 -10.57
N PRO A 26 1.73 2.60 -9.60
CA PRO A 26 2.66 3.68 -9.89
C PRO A 26 3.91 3.15 -10.62
N ALA A 27 4.36 3.88 -11.66
CA ALA A 27 5.55 3.52 -12.45
C ALA A 27 6.84 3.47 -11.60
N GLU A 28 7.91 2.88 -12.12
CA GLU A 28 9.19 2.80 -11.39
C GLU A 28 9.77 4.17 -11.06
N ASP A 29 9.53 5.16 -11.93
CA ASP A 29 9.98 6.55 -11.75
C ASP A 29 9.08 7.40 -10.84
N TYR A 30 8.06 6.77 -10.22
CA TYR A 30 7.08 7.44 -9.37
C TYR A 30 7.72 8.18 -8.19
N ILE A 31 8.75 7.58 -7.57
CA ILE A 31 9.37 8.15 -6.37
C ILE A 31 10.17 9.41 -6.71
N GLN A 32 10.68 9.55 -7.93
CA GLN A 32 11.42 10.72 -8.37
C GLN A 32 10.50 11.91 -8.69
N LYS A 33 9.18 11.71 -8.76
CA LYS A 33 8.25 12.81 -9.08
C LYS A 33 8.19 13.83 -7.92
N PRO A 34 8.26 15.14 -8.19
CA PRO A 34 8.26 16.18 -7.14
C PRO A 34 7.05 16.13 -6.21
N TYR A 35 5.85 15.83 -6.74
CA TYR A 35 4.64 15.74 -5.92
C TYR A 35 4.70 14.56 -4.92
N VAL A 36 5.41 13.48 -5.25
CA VAL A 36 5.60 12.33 -4.35
C VAL A 36 6.58 12.67 -3.24
N GLN A 37 7.67 13.38 -3.56
CA GLN A 37 8.60 13.90 -2.55
C GLN A 37 7.90 14.87 -1.59
N GLN A 38 6.97 15.69 -2.10
CA GLN A 38 6.12 16.55 -1.29
C GLN A 38 5.16 15.73 -0.42
N GLN A 39 4.54 14.68 -0.97
CA GLN A 39 3.67 13.77 -0.20
C GLN A 39 4.42 13.09 0.94
N MET A 40 5.63 12.58 0.69
CA MET A 40 6.49 11.95 1.71
C MET A 40 6.85 12.94 2.83
N SER A 41 7.25 14.16 2.47
CA SER A 41 7.56 15.22 3.43
C SER A 41 6.34 15.65 4.24
N GLY A 42 5.18 15.79 3.57
CA GLY A 42 3.92 16.14 4.22
C GLY A 42 3.44 15.07 5.19
N LEU A 43 3.58 13.79 4.81
CA LEU A 43 3.24 12.66 5.68
C LEU A 43 4.19 12.55 6.89
N ALA A 44 5.49 12.80 6.70
CA ALA A 44 6.44 12.85 7.81
C ALA A 44 6.06 13.94 8.84
N ASN A 45 5.69 15.13 8.36
CA ASN A 45 5.20 16.20 9.23
C ASN A 45 3.89 15.83 9.93
N ALA A 46 2.99 15.15 9.23
CA ALA A 46 1.73 14.67 9.81
C ALA A 46 1.97 13.64 10.92
N PHE A 47 2.96 12.75 10.78
CA PHE A 47 3.37 11.85 11.86
C PHE A 47 3.96 12.59 13.04
N LEU A 48 4.83 13.57 12.82
CA LEU A 48 5.37 14.40 13.91
C LEU A 48 4.26 15.13 14.68
N ALA A 49 3.20 15.57 14.01
CA ALA A 49 2.05 16.20 14.65
C ALA A 49 1.24 15.26 15.57
N LEU A 50 1.45 13.94 15.51
CA LEU A 50 0.85 12.97 16.43
C LEU A 50 1.55 12.94 17.80
N LEU A 51 2.81 13.37 17.83
CA LEU A 51 3.65 13.34 19.02
C LEU A 51 3.43 14.59 19.89
N PRO A 52 3.68 14.48 21.20
CA PRO A 52 3.84 15.65 22.07
C PRO A 52 4.92 16.63 21.54
N PRO A 53 4.78 17.95 21.72
CA PRO A 53 5.70 18.94 21.15
C PRO A 53 7.18 18.76 21.54
N ASP A 54 7.44 18.30 22.76
CA ASP A 54 8.76 17.98 23.29
C ASP A 54 9.42 16.81 22.54
N GLN A 55 8.63 15.79 22.19
CA GLN A 55 9.11 14.64 21.42
C GLN A 55 9.25 14.97 19.93
N ALA A 56 8.31 15.73 19.38
CA ALA A 56 8.30 16.12 17.97
C ALA A 56 9.54 16.95 17.57
N ALA A 57 10.12 17.70 18.51
CA ALA A 57 11.35 18.48 18.28
C ALA A 57 12.63 17.61 18.27
N LEU A 58 12.57 16.35 18.70
CA LEU A 58 13.75 15.49 18.76
C LEU A 58 14.19 15.06 17.35
N PRO A 59 15.48 15.19 16.99
CA PRO A 59 15.99 14.74 15.70
C PRO A 59 15.73 13.24 15.43
N ALA A 60 15.76 12.42 16.48
CA ALA A 60 15.47 11.00 16.39
C ALA A 60 14.01 10.71 15.99
N ALA A 61 13.05 11.47 16.53
CA ALA A 61 11.64 11.36 16.16
C ALA A 61 11.41 11.83 14.71
N GLY A 62 12.08 12.91 14.30
CA GLY A 62 12.11 13.38 12.90
C GLY A 62 12.62 12.30 11.93
N ALA A 63 13.69 11.61 12.29
CA ALA A 63 14.25 10.54 11.47
C ALA A 63 13.33 9.31 11.38
N GLU A 64 12.63 8.94 12.45
CA GLU A 64 11.63 7.86 12.44
C GLU A 64 10.40 8.24 11.60
N ALA A 65 9.88 9.45 11.77
CA ALA A 65 8.72 9.94 11.01
C ALA A 65 9.00 9.96 9.51
N ARG A 66 10.19 10.45 9.11
CA ARG A 66 10.62 10.45 7.72
C ARG A 66 10.76 9.03 7.18
N TRP A 67 11.42 8.14 7.93
CA TRP A 67 11.57 6.75 7.51
C TRP A 67 10.22 6.04 7.34
N LEU A 68 9.26 6.25 8.24
CA LEU A 68 7.92 5.70 8.15
C LEU A 68 7.17 6.24 6.93
N ALA A 69 7.22 7.56 6.69
CA ALA A 69 6.56 8.18 5.55
C ALA A 69 7.14 7.70 4.23
N ASP A 70 8.47 7.68 4.13
CA ASP A 70 9.18 7.24 2.93
C ASP A 70 8.87 5.77 2.64
N THR A 71 8.97 4.91 3.66
CA THR A 71 8.68 3.48 3.54
C THR A 71 7.22 3.25 3.16
N ALA A 72 6.27 3.97 3.76
CA ALA A 72 4.86 3.81 3.45
C ALA A 72 4.55 4.11 1.98
N VAL A 73 5.05 5.23 1.45
CA VAL A 73 4.81 5.64 0.06
C VAL A 73 5.52 4.71 -0.92
N VAL A 74 6.79 4.40 -0.68
CA VAL A 74 7.61 3.54 -1.55
C VAL A 74 7.03 2.12 -1.61
N GLN A 75 6.72 1.53 -0.46
CA GLN A 75 6.26 0.15 -0.41
C GLN A 75 4.83 0.01 -0.87
N SER A 76 3.96 1.02 -0.66
CA SER A 76 2.62 1.03 -1.25
C SER A 76 2.67 0.88 -2.78
N ALA A 77 3.56 1.64 -3.44
CA ALA A 77 3.76 1.54 -4.88
C ALA A 77 4.35 0.19 -5.30
N ALA A 78 5.39 -0.28 -4.58
CA ALA A 78 6.05 -1.55 -4.88
C ALA A 78 5.12 -2.76 -4.72
N ILE A 79 4.36 -2.83 -3.62
CA ILE A 79 3.38 -3.89 -3.35
C ILE A 79 2.32 -3.95 -4.44
N ALA A 80 1.84 -2.80 -4.91
CA ALA A 80 0.85 -2.76 -5.99
C ALA A 80 1.44 -3.21 -7.34
N ARG A 81 2.68 -2.85 -7.66
CA ARG A 81 3.38 -3.35 -8.85
C ARG A 81 3.57 -4.87 -8.79
N ASP A 82 4.06 -5.39 -7.68
CA ASP A 82 4.32 -6.82 -7.48
C ASP A 82 3.04 -7.66 -7.53
N ASN A 83 1.95 -7.13 -6.97
CA ASN A 83 0.64 -7.76 -7.03
C ASN A 83 -0.08 -7.46 -8.35
N ARG A 84 0.52 -6.71 -9.27
CA ARG A 84 0.01 -6.21 -10.56
C ARG A 84 -1.33 -5.43 -10.46
N THR A 85 -1.68 -4.89 -9.30
CA THR A 85 -3.04 -4.44 -8.94
C THR A 85 -3.71 -3.64 -10.06
N VAL A 86 -4.82 -4.16 -10.58
CA VAL A 86 -5.61 -3.51 -11.65
C VAL A 86 -6.95 -3.01 -11.11
N LEU A 87 -7.46 -1.97 -11.78
CA LEU A 87 -8.80 -1.37 -11.74
C LEU A 87 -9.84 -1.96 -10.76
N PHE A 88 -10.49 -1.07 -10.01
CA PHE A 88 -11.60 -1.29 -9.06
C PHE A 88 -11.31 -2.33 -7.97
N GLY A 89 -11.32 -1.88 -6.72
CA GLY A 89 -11.11 -2.74 -5.55
C GLY A 89 -12.01 -3.99 -5.51
N TRP A 90 -13.26 -3.89 -5.97
CA TRP A 90 -14.14 -5.06 -6.08
C TRP A 90 -13.66 -6.06 -7.14
N LEU A 91 -13.09 -5.59 -8.27
CA LEU A 91 -12.73 -6.43 -9.40
C LEU A 91 -11.46 -7.21 -9.06
N ASN A 92 -10.51 -6.58 -8.37
CA ASN A 92 -9.37 -7.28 -7.79
C ASN A 92 -9.83 -8.37 -6.80
N ASN A 93 -10.81 -8.06 -5.94
CA ASN A 93 -11.39 -9.06 -5.03
C ASN A 93 -12.08 -10.22 -5.78
N ILE A 94 -12.81 -9.94 -6.87
CA ILE A 94 -13.42 -10.97 -7.72
C ILE A 94 -12.33 -11.83 -8.38
N LEU A 95 -11.28 -11.23 -8.94
CA LEU A 95 -10.20 -11.95 -9.62
C LEU A 95 -9.43 -12.87 -8.67
N VAL A 96 -9.13 -12.41 -7.45
CA VAL A 96 -8.47 -13.24 -6.43
C VAL A 96 -9.41 -14.35 -5.93
N ASN A 97 -10.67 -14.02 -5.61
CA ASN A 97 -11.64 -15.02 -5.15
C ASN A 97 -12.03 -16.04 -6.23
N SER A 98 -11.91 -15.69 -7.51
CA SER A 98 -12.13 -16.59 -8.65
C SER A 98 -10.89 -17.40 -9.02
N ASN A 99 -9.81 -17.31 -8.22
CA ASN A 99 -8.54 -18.00 -8.44
C ASN A 99 -7.85 -17.64 -9.77
N LEU A 100 -8.24 -16.51 -10.37
CA LEU A 100 -7.60 -15.93 -11.57
C LEU A 100 -6.37 -15.09 -11.20
N ARG A 101 -6.15 -14.88 -9.90
CA ARG A 101 -5.04 -14.09 -9.37
C ARG A 101 -4.66 -14.60 -7.99
N ASP A 102 -3.37 -14.75 -7.74
CA ASP A 102 -2.89 -15.34 -6.49
C ASP A 102 -3.13 -14.42 -5.28
N ARG A 103 -2.98 -13.09 -5.47
CA ARG A 103 -2.94 -12.09 -4.38
C ARG A 103 -3.40 -10.72 -4.83
N GLY A 104 -3.64 -9.85 -3.85
CA GLY A 104 -4.06 -8.46 -4.05
C GLY A 104 -5.24 -8.02 -3.20
N LEU A 105 -5.67 -8.82 -2.21
CA LEU A 105 -6.75 -8.45 -1.29
C LEU A 105 -6.28 -7.35 -0.33
N CYS A 106 -7.22 -6.51 0.15
CA CYS A 106 -6.91 -5.41 1.06
C CYS A 106 -6.15 -5.88 2.32
N TRP A 107 -6.52 -7.02 2.89
CA TRP A 107 -5.83 -7.60 4.06
C TRP A 107 -4.41 -8.10 3.75
N GLN A 108 -4.13 -8.54 2.52
CA GLN A 108 -2.79 -8.97 2.12
C GLN A 108 -1.87 -7.75 1.96
N VAL A 109 -2.37 -6.71 1.30
CA VAL A 109 -1.63 -5.44 1.13
C VAL A 109 -1.38 -4.76 2.47
N GLN A 110 -2.36 -4.78 3.37
CA GLN A 110 -2.20 -4.33 4.75
C GLN A 110 -1.02 -5.06 5.44
N GLN A 111 -0.98 -6.39 5.36
CA GLN A 111 0.07 -7.19 6.02
C GLN A 111 1.45 -6.99 5.38
N ASP A 112 1.52 -6.88 4.05
CA ASP A 112 2.78 -6.59 3.34
C ASP A 112 3.32 -5.20 3.71
N LEU A 113 2.46 -4.18 3.76
CA LEU A 113 2.85 -2.84 4.20
C LEU A 113 3.30 -2.86 5.67
N TYR A 114 2.58 -3.56 6.53
CA TYR A 114 2.91 -3.69 7.95
C TYR A 114 4.28 -4.36 8.16
N ARG A 115 4.58 -5.43 7.40
CA ARG A 115 5.90 -6.05 7.36
C ARG A 115 6.97 -5.01 7.05
N ASP A 116 6.81 -4.25 5.97
CA ASP A 116 7.89 -3.34 5.56
C ASP A 116 8.10 -2.17 6.52
N LEU A 117 7.03 -1.68 7.16
CA LEU A 117 7.10 -0.67 8.21
C LEU A 117 7.74 -1.19 9.51
N ARG A 118 7.80 -2.52 9.75
CA ARG A 118 8.46 -3.10 10.94
C ARG A 118 9.90 -3.56 10.72
N ARG A 119 10.44 -3.37 9.52
CA ARG A 119 11.87 -3.63 9.23
C ARG A 119 12.83 -2.82 10.09
N ARG A 120 12.38 -1.68 10.60
CA ARG A 120 13.13 -0.85 11.55
C ARG A 120 12.32 -0.71 12.83
N PRO A 121 12.92 -0.95 14.01
CA PRO A 121 12.26 -0.61 15.27
C PRO A 121 12.08 0.90 15.37
N VAL A 122 10.90 1.32 15.81
CA VAL A 122 10.54 2.72 16.05
C VAL A 122 10.20 2.91 17.52
N LYS A 123 10.70 3.98 18.12
CA LYS A 123 10.53 4.27 19.55
C LYS A 123 9.39 5.24 19.81
N TYR A 124 9.19 6.21 18.93
CA TYR A 124 8.23 7.30 19.14
C TYR A 124 6.85 6.99 18.55
N PHE A 125 6.77 5.98 17.69
CA PHE A 125 5.56 5.62 16.96
C PHE A 125 5.10 4.19 17.27
N ARG A 126 3.79 3.97 17.19
CA ARG A 126 3.17 2.65 17.12
C ARG A 126 2.67 2.44 15.71
N ILE A 127 2.98 1.27 15.15
CA ILE A 127 2.38 0.76 13.91
C ILE A 127 1.38 -0.32 14.30
N GLY A 128 0.13 -0.17 13.88
CA GLY A 128 -0.93 -1.15 14.16
C GLY A 128 -1.76 -1.47 12.94
N LEU A 129 -2.64 -2.46 13.08
CA LEU A 129 -3.55 -2.88 12.02
C LEU A 129 -4.96 -2.39 12.33
N THR A 130 -5.70 -1.98 11.30
CA THR A 130 -7.09 -1.57 11.43
C THR A 130 -7.97 -2.17 10.35
N ILE A 131 -9.22 -2.41 10.71
CA ILE A 131 -10.25 -2.92 9.83
C ILE A 131 -11.48 -2.01 9.90
N ARG A 132 -12.03 -1.68 8.74
CA ARG A 132 -13.28 -0.93 8.59
C ARG A 132 -14.40 -1.89 8.24
N ASP A 133 -15.59 -1.67 8.80
CA ASP A 133 -16.84 -2.37 8.46
C ASP A 133 -16.70 -3.90 8.46
N ARG A 134 -16.02 -4.42 9.49
CA ARG A 134 -15.73 -5.86 9.64
C ARG A 134 -16.97 -6.72 9.50
N GLY A 135 -16.84 -7.83 8.77
CA GLY A 135 -17.93 -8.79 8.56
C GLY A 135 -19.01 -8.31 7.59
N THR A 136 -18.76 -7.20 6.87
CA THR A 136 -19.66 -6.70 5.82
C THR A 136 -18.98 -6.79 4.44
N GLY A 137 -19.77 -6.71 3.36
CA GLY A 137 -19.21 -6.62 2.00
C GLY A 137 -18.40 -5.35 1.71
N ARG A 138 -18.32 -4.40 2.67
CA ARG A 138 -17.52 -3.17 2.59
C ARG A 138 -16.25 -3.23 3.46
N GLU A 139 -15.95 -4.42 3.99
CA GLU A 139 -14.78 -4.67 4.82
C GLU A 139 -13.51 -4.19 4.13
N HIS A 140 -12.70 -3.42 4.86
CA HIS A 140 -11.46 -2.88 4.33
C HIS A 140 -10.37 -2.87 5.38
N SER A 141 -9.20 -3.39 5.04
CA SER A 141 -8.07 -3.58 5.95
C SER A 141 -6.94 -2.61 5.60
N CYS A 142 -6.45 -1.86 6.59
CA CYS A 142 -5.39 -0.85 6.44
C CYS A 142 -4.38 -0.90 7.60
N VAL A 143 -3.22 -0.27 7.43
CA VAL A 143 -2.26 -0.05 8.52
C VAL A 143 -2.54 1.30 9.15
N TYR A 144 -2.25 1.50 10.42
CA TYR A 144 -2.26 2.83 11.03
C TYR A 144 -0.94 3.13 11.74
N VAL A 145 -0.62 4.42 11.82
CA VAL A 145 0.51 4.94 12.61
C VAL A 145 -0.03 5.93 13.64
N ASN A 146 0.40 5.77 14.89
CA ASN A 146 0.12 6.71 15.98
C ASN A 146 1.37 6.95 16.82
N ALA A 147 1.31 7.88 17.77
CA ALA A 147 2.32 8.01 18.81
C ALA A 147 2.43 6.70 19.61
N ALA A 148 3.64 6.40 20.10
CA ALA A 148 3.89 5.25 20.95
C ALA A 148 2.92 5.22 22.15
N GLY A 149 2.39 4.03 22.44
CA GLY A 149 1.40 3.82 23.51
C GLY A 149 -0.05 4.21 23.16
N LYS A 150 -0.31 4.91 22.04
CA LYS A 150 -1.68 5.16 21.57
C LYS A 150 -2.16 4.07 20.62
N GLY A 151 -3.48 3.85 20.55
CA GLY A 151 -4.11 2.91 19.63
C GLY A 151 -4.62 3.57 18.34
N LEU A 152 -5.67 3.03 17.73
CA LEU A 152 -6.28 3.56 16.50
C LEU A 152 -6.91 4.98 16.62
N GLN A 153 -7.33 5.39 17.81
CA GLN A 153 -7.96 6.70 18.01
C GLN A 153 -6.95 7.84 17.82
N GLY A 154 -7.27 8.80 16.96
CA GLY A 154 -6.36 9.92 16.65
C GLY A 154 -5.14 9.54 15.81
N SER A 155 -5.09 8.31 15.29
CA SER A 155 -4.03 7.86 14.38
C SER A 155 -4.24 8.37 12.95
N ILE A 156 -3.19 8.21 12.14
CA ILE A 156 -3.26 8.31 10.68
C ILE A 156 -3.34 6.90 10.11
N VAL A 157 -4.35 6.62 9.31
CA VAL A 157 -4.52 5.34 8.61
C VAL A 157 -3.87 5.43 7.23
N LEU A 158 -3.10 4.40 6.89
CA LEU A 158 -2.36 4.21 5.66
C LEU A 158 -3.05 3.12 4.83
N ASP A 159 -3.67 3.54 3.73
CA ASP A 159 -4.35 2.67 2.78
C ASP A 159 -3.50 2.55 1.51
N ALA A 160 -2.69 1.48 1.46
CA ALA A 160 -1.85 1.14 0.31
C ALA A 160 -2.58 0.34 -0.76
N TRP A 161 -3.83 -0.05 -0.52
CA TRP A 161 -4.60 -0.84 -1.48
C TRP A 161 -5.45 0.04 -2.39
N LYS A 162 -6.01 1.12 -1.84
CA LYS A 162 -6.77 2.11 -2.61
C LYS A 162 -5.89 2.77 -3.67
N ASN A 163 -6.53 3.25 -4.73
CA ASN A 163 -5.88 3.92 -5.87
C ASN A 163 -4.71 3.12 -6.47
N CYS A 164 -4.81 1.79 -6.48
CA CYS A 164 -3.82 0.89 -7.08
C CYS A 164 -2.39 1.08 -6.53
N GLY A 165 -2.22 1.38 -5.24
CA GLY A 165 -0.90 1.55 -4.63
C GLY A 165 -0.42 2.99 -4.52
N HIS A 166 -1.18 3.97 -5.00
CA HIS A 166 -0.98 5.37 -4.60
C HIS A 166 -1.46 5.53 -3.16
N LEU A 167 -0.52 5.64 -2.22
CA LEU A 167 -0.81 5.64 -0.79
C LEU A 167 -1.87 6.70 -0.46
N VAL A 168 -2.99 6.26 0.11
CA VAL A 168 -4.04 7.14 0.64
C VAL A 168 -3.90 7.22 2.15
N THR A 169 -3.85 8.44 2.67
CA THR A 169 -3.78 8.71 4.10
C THR A 169 -5.14 9.19 4.60
N LEU A 170 -5.65 8.62 5.69
CA LEU A 170 -6.93 9.00 6.29
C LEU A 170 -6.68 9.48 7.72
N THR A 171 -7.12 10.70 8.00
CA THR A 171 -7.13 11.29 9.35
C THR A 171 -8.34 10.80 10.15
N GLN A 172 -8.47 11.20 11.42
CA GLN A 172 -9.68 10.90 12.21
C GLN A 172 -10.95 11.44 11.54
N LYS A 173 -10.88 12.65 10.96
CA LYS A 173 -12.02 13.30 10.30
C LYS A 173 -12.50 12.52 9.08
N ASP A 174 -11.56 12.00 8.28
CA ASP A 174 -11.88 11.21 7.08
C ASP A 174 -12.54 9.87 7.40
N ARG A 175 -12.50 9.46 8.68
CA ARG A 175 -13.02 8.18 9.17
C ARG A 175 -14.40 8.27 9.83
N GLU A 176 -14.97 9.47 10.01
CA GLU A 176 -16.19 9.72 10.80
C GLU A 176 -17.46 9.00 10.30
N GLY A 177 -17.45 8.38 9.11
CA GLY A 177 -18.57 7.59 8.57
C GLY A 177 -18.38 6.07 8.57
N GLY A 178 -17.20 5.54 8.90
CA GLY A 178 -16.89 4.11 8.86
C GLY A 178 -16.79 3.49 10.24
N LYS A 179 -17.16 2.21 10.39
CA LYS A 179 -16.89 1.47 11.64
C LYS A 179 -15.45 0.98 11.64
N TRP A 180 -14.54 1.80 12.14
CA TRP A 180 -13.11 1.46 12.24
C TRP A 180 -12.78 0.86 13.61
N GLU A 181 -12.14 -0.29 13.60
CA GLU A 181 -11.64 -0.96 14.80
C GLU A 181 -10.20 -1.45 14.59
N GLU A 182 -9.51 -1.76 15.69
CA GLU A 182 -8.20 -2.42 15.63
C GLU A 182 -8.38 -3.85 15.10
N ASP A 183 -7.47 -4.27 14.24
CA ASP A 183 -7.56 -5.57 13.61
C ASP A 183 -7.21 -6.66 14.61
N TRP A 184 -8.15 -7.56 14.88
CA TRP A 184 -7.97 -8.70 15.76
C TRP A 184 -6.80 -9.62 15.33
N ARG A 185 -6.34 -9.52 14.07
CA ARG A 185 -5.20 -10.27 13.53
C ARG A 185 -3.84 -9.69 13.95
N GLU A 186 -3.76 -8.46 14.46
CA GLU A 186 -2.50 -7.78 14.82
C GLU A 186 -1.56 -8.65 15.68
N PRO A 187 -2.02 -9.36 16.73
CA PRO A 187 -1.13 -10.19 17.55
C PRO A 187 -0.47 -11.36 16.79
N PHE A 188 -1.10 -11.85 15.72
CA PHE A 188 -0.54 -12.93 14.90
C PHE A 188 0.43 -12.37 13.85
N VAL A 189 0.03 -11.29 13.19
CA VAL A 189 0.86 -10.63 12.17
C VAL A 189 2.14 -10.05 12.79
N SER A 190 2.03 -9.46 13.97
CA SER A 190 3.17 -8.90 14.71
C SER A 190 4.19 -9.94 15.17
N LYS A 191 3.74 -11.18 15.46
CA LYS A 191 4.64 -12.31 15.76
C LYS A 191 5.32 -12.84 14.51
N ALA A 192 4.62 -12.87 13.38
CA ALA A 192 5.18 -13.31 12.11
C ALA A 192 6.20 -12.31 11.54
N PHE A 193 5.98 -11.01 11.78
CA PHE A 193 6.85 -9.93 11.36
C PHE A 193 7.35 -9.13 12.59
N PRO A 194 8.33 -9.65 13.33
CA PRO A 194 8.91 -8.97 14.49
C PRO A 194 9.67 -7.71 14.08
N GLU A 195 9.76 -6.74 14.98
CA GLU A 195 10.55 -5.53 14.74
C GLU A 195 12.01 -5.84 14.39
N GLY A 196 12.55 -5.11 13.40
CA GLY A 196 13.94 -5.27 12.97
C GLY A 196 14.18 -6.48 12.06
N HIS A 197 13.14 -7.16 11.58
CA HIS A 197 13.30 -8.28 10.66
C HIS A 197 13.88 -7.86 9.30
N SER A 198 14.46 -8.81 8.57
CA SER A 198 14.96 -8.61 7.20
C SER A 198 14.04 -9.17 6.10
N TYR A 199 12.83 -9.62 6.44
CA TYR A 199 11.90 -10.21 5.49
C TYR A 199 11.57 -9.29 4.30
N GLY A 200 11.66 -9.83 3.07
CA GLY A 200 11.23 -9.20 1.83
C GLY A 200 9.84 -9.61 1.35
N MET A 201 9.45 -9.12 0.18
CA MET A 201 8.16 -9.40 -0.48
C MET A 201 7.91 -10.90 -0.72
N GLU A 202 8.98 -11.69 -0.81
CA GLU A 202 8.91 -13.16 -0.89
C GLU A 202 8.33 -13.81 0.38
N HIS A 203 8.44 -13.12 1.53
CA HIS A 203 7.87 -13.54 2.80
C HIS A 203 6.50 -12.89 2.97
N HIS A 204 5.48 -13.71 2.85
CA HIS A 204 4.09 -13.30 3.02
C HIS A 204 3.37 -14.27 3.92
N LEU A 205 2.45 -13.72 4.72
CA LEU A 205 1.59 -14.51 5.57
C LEU A 205 0.58 -15.27 4.71
N VAL A 206 0.66 -16.60 4.74
CA VAL A 206 -0.44 -17.47 4.32
C VAL A 206 -1.20 -17.84 5.59
N TRP A 207 -2.47 -17.47 5.63
CA TRP A 207 -3.34 -17.83 6.75
C TRP A 207 -3.49 -19.36 6.82
N PRO A 208 -3.41 -20.02 8.01
CA PRO A 208 -3.35 -19.46 9.35
C PRO A 208 -2.00 -19.70 10.05
N GLY A 209 -0.90 -19.10 9.57
CA GLY A 209 0.23 -18.83 10.48
C GLY A 209 1.66 -19.14 10.02
N TRP A 210 1.96 -19.23 8.72
CA TRP A 210 3.36 -19.39 8.29
C TRP A 210 3.71 -18.45 7.12
N ALA A 211 4.89 -17.83 7.21
CA ALA A 211 5.51 -17.16 6.08
C ALA A 211 6.00 -18.22 5.08
N ARG A 212 5.32 -18.37 3.94
CA ARG A 212 5.69 -19.38 2.94
C ARG A 212 6.50 -18.72 1.83
N LYS A 213 7.74 -19.18 1.61
CA LYS A 213 8.53 -18.82 0.42
C LYS A 213 7.79 -19.32 -0.83
N ARG A 214 7.62 -18.47 -1.85
CA ARG A 214 6.93 -18.83 -3.11
C ARG A 214 7.52 -20.14 -3.69
N PRO A 215 6.69 -21.09 -4.19
CA PRO A 215 7.21 -22.23 -4.94
C PRO A 215 7.98 -21.76 -6.19
N MET A 216 9.15 -22.33 -6.46
CA MET A 216 10.04 -21.95 -7.57
C MET A 216 9.35 -21.95 -8.95
N LEU A 217 8.34 -22.81 -9.14
CA LEU A 217 7.59 -22.90 -10.41
C LEU A 217 6.85 -21.60 -10.73
N VAL A 218 6.22 -21.03 -9.70
CA VAL A 218 5.48 -19.76 -9.78
C VAL A 218 6.46 -18.60 -9.99
N GLN A 219 7.63 -18.63 -9.32
CA GLN A 219 8.69 -17.63 -9.55
C GLN A 219 9.20 -17.61 -11.01
N ARG A 220 9.34 -18.78 -11.65
CA ARG A 220 9.79 -18.87 -13.06
C ARG A 220 8.76 -18.32 -14.04
N ILE A 221 7.47 -18.57 -13.81
CA ILE A 221 6.39 -18.03 -14.64
C ILE A 221 6.34 -16.50 -14.50
N PHE A 222 6.52 -15.97 -13.28
CA PHE A 222 6.60 -14.53 -13.07
C PHE A 222 7.83 -13.89 -13.73
N GLN A 223 9.00 -14.55 -13.69
CA GLN A 223 10.21 -14.06 -14.37
C GLN A 223 10.08 -14.08 -15.89
N SER A 224 9.43 -15.12 -16.46
CA SER A 224 9.20 -15.19 -17.91
C SER A 224 8.21 -14.13 -18.39
N ASP A 225 7.15 -13.86 -17.62
CA ASP A 225 6.20 -12.80 -17.97
C ASP A 225 6.84 -11.41 -17.90
N GLN A 226 7.65 -11.15 -16.87
CA GLN A 226 8.37 -9.87 -16.77
C GLN A 226 9.40 -9.68 -17.89
N GLN A 227 10.10 -10.74 -18.31
CA GLN A 227 10.99 -10.66 -19.47
C GLN A 227 10.23 -10.43 -20.79
N ASN A 228 9.02 -10.97 -20.92
CA ASN A 228 8.20 -10.80 -22.12
C ASN A 228 7.55 -9.41 -22.18
N GLU A 229 7.04 -8.89 -21.05
CA GLU A 229 6.50 -7.53 -20.96
C GLU A 229 7.60 -6.46 -21.15
N ALA A 230 8.80 -6.67 -20.57
CA ALA A 230 9.93 -5.77 -20.78
C ALA A 230 10.43 -5.78 -22.23
N LYS A 231 10.34 -6.91 -22.94
CA LYS A 231 10.64 -6.98 -24.39
C LYS A 231 9.56 -6.28 -25.22
N ALA A 232 8.29 -6.49 -24.90
CA ALA A 232 7.17 -5.86 -25.61
C ALA A 232 7.10 -4.33 -25.40
N ALA A 233 7.66 -3.82 -24.31
CA ALA A 233 7.77 -2.38 -24.05
C ALA A 233 9.04 -1.73 -24.67
N ALA A 234 9.96 -2.55 -25.19
CA ALA A 234 11.21 -2.11 -25.82
C ALA A 234 11.17 -2.17 -27.36
N GLU A 235 10.09 -2.70 -27.94
CA GLU A 235 9.75 -2.67 -29.38
C GLU A 235 8.76 -1.52 -29.68
#